data_AF-A4YBH6-F1
#
_entry.id   AF-A4YBH6-F1
#
_cell.length_a   1.000
_cell.length_b   1.000
_cell.length_c   1.000
_cell.angle_alpha   90.00
_cell.angle_beta   90.00
_cell.angle_gamma   90.00
#
_symmetry.space_group_name_H-M   'P 1'
#
loop_
_entity.id
_entity.type
_entity.pdbx_description
1 polymer ?
#
loop_
_entity_poly.entity_id
_entity_poly.type
_entity_poly.pdbx_seq_one_letter_code
_entity_poly.pdbx_strand_id
1 'polypeptide(L)'
;MQQLANYILAIQGYPSQVSVISQSRKNHTYQDNGVNIHDCEIVYTFNNGVMIYQQTEQDEHAMTPASDSICDDFWINYRVIKANEVDITPRQKSFSNLCQQRFWLKMQLNCSTI
;
A
#
# COMPACT_ATOMS: atom_id res chain seq x y z
N MET A 1 -6.79 -2.29 -19.40
CA MET A 1 -5.76 -2.31 -18.34
C MET A 1 -6.17 -1.34 -17.23
N GLN A 2 -6.18 -1.79 -15.98
CA GLN A 2 -6.41 -0.96 -14.79
C GLN A 2 -5.10 -0.65 -14.08
N GLN A 3 -5.05 0.48 -13.39
CA GLN A 3 -3.86 0.90 -12.65
C GLN A 3 -3.93 0.34 -11.22
N LEU A 4 -2.82 -0.20 -10.71
CA LEU A 4 -2.72 -0.59 -9.30
C LEU A 4 -3.04 0.58 -8.35
N ALA A 5 -2.77 1.81 -8.79
CA ALA A 5 -3.11 3.04 -8.08
C ALA A 5 -4.61 3.13 -7.71
N ASN A 6 -5.51 2.68 -8.58
CA ASN A 6 -6.96 2.74 -8.33
C ASN A 6 -7.39 1.88 -7.14
N TYR A 7 -6.69 0.76 -6.93
CA TYR A 7 -6.90 -0.14 -5.80
C TYR A 7 -6.30 0.43 -4.52
N ILE A 8 -5.11 1.04 -4.60
CA ILE A 8 -4.47 1.68 -3.45
C ILE A 8 -5.29 2.89 -2.97
N LEU A 9 -5.85 3.68 -3.90
CA LEU A 9 -6.76 4.78 -3.58
C LEU A 9 -8.02 4.30 -2.85
N ALA A 10 -8.61 3.20 -3.33
CA ALA A 10 -9.77 2.58 -2.67
C ALA A 10 -9.42 2.05 -1.26
N ILE A 11 -8.24 1.46 -1.06
CA ILE A 11 -7.73 1.06 0.27
C ILE A 11 -7.60 2.27 1.20
N GLN A 12 -7.25 3.43 0.66
CA GLN A 12 -7.13 4.70 1.41
C GLN A 12 -8.46 5.45 1.58
N GLY A 13 -9.57 4.88 1.11
CA GLY A 13 -10.91 5.49 1.24
C GLY A 13 -11.20 6.60 0.24
N TYR A 14 -10.36 6.82 -0.77
CA TYR A 14 -10.68 7.73 -1.87
C TYR A 14 -11.76 7.13 -2.78
N PRO A 15 -12.61 7.97 -3.40
CA PRO A 15 -13.57 7.51 -4.41
C PRO A 15 -12.86 6.74 -5.53
N SER A 16 -13.36 5.55 -5.86
CA SER A 16 -12.81 4.66 -6.87
C SER A 16 -13.91 3.81 -7.51
N GLN A 17 -13.66 3.28 -8.70
CA GLN A 17 -14.58 2.37 -9.39
C GLN A 17 -14.64 0.98 -8.75
N VAL A 18 -13.65 0.65 -7.91
CA VAL A 18 -13.58 -0.59 -7.15
C VAL A 18 -13.70 -0.29 -5.67
N SER A 19 -14.30 -1.20 -4.92
CA SER A 19 -14.46 -1.07 -3.47
C SER A 19 -13.95 -2.32 -2.75
N VAL A 20 -13.36 -2.11 -1.58
CA VAL A 20 -12.95 -3.21 -0.68
C VAL A 20 -14.21 -3.83 -0.07
N ILE A 21 -14.42 -5.12 -0.30
CA ILE A 21 -15.55 -5.88 0.28
C ILE A 21 -15.14 -6.68 1.51
N SER A 22 -13.87 -7.03 1.64
CA SER A 22 -13.32 -7.67 2.83
C SER A 22 -11.82 -7.45 2.94
N GLN A 23 -11.30 -7.55 4.16
CA GLN A 23 -9.87 -7.52 4.44
C GLN A 23 -9.51 -8.54 5.52
N SER A 24 -8.32 -9.14 5.42
CA SER A 24 -7.73 -9.97 6.46
C SER A 24 -6.37 -9.38 6.82
N ARG A 25 -6.12 -9.18 8.13
CA ARG A 25 -4.91 -8.56 8.65
C ARG A 25 -4.15 -9.54 9.53
N LYS A 26 -2.83 -9.54 9.41
CA LYS A 26 -1.91 -10.17 10.34
C LYS A 26 -0.86 -9.15 10.75
N ASN A 27 -0.62 -9.05 12.05
CA ASN A 27 0.46 -8.22 12.57
C ASN A 27 1.50 -9.13 13.18
N HIS A 28 2.76 -8.80 12.98
CA HIS A 28 3.89 -9.49 13.58
C HIS A 28 4.88 -8.45 14.08
N THR A 29 5.57 -8.78 15.16
CA THR A 29 6.69 -7.98 15.65
C THR A 29 7.87 -8.91 15.84
N TYR A 30 9.00 -8.55 15.27
CA TYR A 30 10.24 -9.32 15.35
C TYR A 30 11.40 -8.37 15.65
N GLN A 31 12.53 -8.91 16.10
CA GLN A 31 13.73 -8.13 16.33
C GLN A 31 14.67 -8.26 15.13
N ASP A 32 15.17 -7.13 14.64
CA ASP A 32 16.27 -7.06 13.68
C ASP A 32 17.35 -6.12 14.22
N ASN A 33 18.59 -6.61 14.31
CA ASN A 33 19.74 -5.86 14.84
C ASN A 33 19.50 -5.17 16.20
N GLY A 34 18.65 -5.76 17.05
CA GLY A 34 18.31 -5.23 18.38
C GLY A 34 17.21 -4.14 18.38
N VAL A 35 16.60 -3.88 17.23
CA VAL A 35 15.45 -2.98 17.05
C VAL A 35 14.20 -3.81 16.83
N ASN A 36 13.08 -3.44 17.49
CA ASN A 36 11.80 -4.07 17.18
C ASN A 36 11.25 -3.54 15.86
N ILE A 37 10.93 -4.45 14.95
CA ILE A 37 10.30 -4.19 13.66
C ILE A 37 8.83 -4.56 13.75
N HIS A 38 7.96 -3.64 13.37
CA HIS A 38 6.52 -3.86 13.28
C HIS A 38 6.14 -4.16 11.84
N ASP A 39 5.79 -5.42 11.58
CA ASP A 39 5.29 -5.89 10.28
C ASP A 39 3.77 -6.05 10.31
N CYS A 40 3.12 -5.63 9.23
CA CYS A 40 1.70 -5.82 9.04
C CYS A 40 1.41 -6.27 7.60
N GLU A 41 0.77 -7.43 7.49
CA GLU A 41 0.30 -8.02 6.25
C GLU A 41 -1.22 -7.85 6.14
N ILE A 42 -1.73 -7.35 5.02
CA ILE A 42 -3.16 -7.20 4.76
C ILE A 42 -3.51 -7.74 3.38
N VAL A 43 -4.51 -8.61 3.32
CA VAL A 43 -5.12 -9.04 2.06
C VAL A 43 -6.46 -8.33 1.90
N TYR A 44 -6.58 -7.54 0.84
CA TYR A 44 -7.81 -6.84 0.45
C TYR A 44 -8.50 -7.60 -0.68
N THR A 45 -9.80 -7.88 -0.51
CA THR A 45 -10.65 -8.40 -1.58
C THR A 45 -11.56 -7.30 -2.10
N PHE A 46 -11.62 -7.14 -3.41
CA PHE A 46 -12.42 -6.13 -4.09
C PHE A 46 -13.70 -6.70 -4.68
N ASN A 47 -14.70 -5.83 -4.88
CA ASN A 47 -16.00 -6.18 -5.47
C ASN A 47 -15.91 -6.80 -6.88
N ASN A 48 -14.82 -6.58 -7.61
CA ASN A 48 -14.55 -7.16 -8.92
C ASN A 48 -13.74 -8.48 -8.87
N GLY A 49 -13.54 -9.06 -7.68
CA GLY A 49 -12.83 -10.32 -7.48
C GLY A 49 -11.30 -10.22 -7.47
N VAL A 50 -10.74 -9.02 -7.64
CA VAL A 50 -9.30 -8.75 -7.49
C VAL A 50 -8.90 -8.84 -6.02
N MET A 51 -7.70 -9.34 -5.77
CA MET A 51 -7.10 -9.36 -4.44
C MET A 51 -5.73 -8.67 -4.45
N ILE A 52 -5.54 -7.73 -3.54
CA ILE A 52 -4.28 -7.01 -3.32
C ILE A 52 -3.72 -7.41 -1.96
N TYR A 53 -2.46 -7.78 -1.96
CA TYR A 53 -1.66 -7.95 -0.75
C TYR A 53 -0.91 -6.64 -0.46
N GLN A 54 -0.99 -6.17 0.78
CA GLN A 54 -0.19 -5.08 1.32
C GLN A 54 0.71 -5.65 2.42
N GLN A 55 1.97 -5.22 2.43
CA GLN A 55 2.87 -5.42 3.56
C GLN A 55 3.46 -4.08 3.95
N THR A 56 3.59 -3.84 5.26
CA THR A 56 4.26 -2.66 5.79
C THR A 56 5.24 -3.06 6.87
N GLU A 57 6.41 -2.43 6.88
CA GLU A 57 7.42 -2.59 7.92
C GLU A 57 7.83 -1.21 8.43
N GLN A 58 7.92 -1.09 9.75
CA GLN A 58 8.38 0.12 10.42
C GLN A 58 9.15 -0.22 11.69
N ASP A 59 10.31 0.41 11.86
CA ASP A 59 11.12 0.33 13.07
C ASP A 59 10.42 1.03 14.23
N GLU A 60 10.52 0.48 15.44
CA GLU A 60 9.90 1.06 16.65
C GLU A 60 10.33 2.51 16.91
N HIS A 61 11.57 2.86 16.54
CA HIS A 61 12.10 4.21 16.71
C HIS A 61 11.48 5.22 15.74
N ALA A 62 11.09 4.78 14.55
CA ALA A 62 10.40 5.61 13.55
C ALA A 62 8.92 5.83 13.88
N MET A 63 8.38 5.19 14.93
CA MET A 63 7.00 5.43 15.40
C MET A 63 6.85 6.71 16.22
N THR A 64 7.97 7.29 16.68
CA THR A 64 7.96 8.61 17.31
C THR A 64 8.21 9.64 16.22
N PRO A 65 7.28 10.58 15.96
CA PRO A 65 7.46 11.55 14.88
C PRO A 65 8.73 12.37 15.13
N ALA A 66 9.73 12.19 14.27
CA ALA A 66 10.80 13.17 14.15
C ALA A 66 10.21 14.42 13.48
N SER A 67 10.83 15.58 13.72
CA SER A 67 10.39 16.90 13.24
C SER A 67 9.59 16.92 11.92
N ASP A 68 8.58 17.80 11.82
CA ASP A 68 7.62 17.97 10.69
C ASP A 68 8.21 18.06 9.26
N SER A 69 9.54 18.08 9.09
CA SER A 69 10.23 18.25 7.82
C SER A 69 10.73 16.97 7.15
N ILE A 70 10.78 15.82 7.83
CA ILE A 70 11.30 14.56 7.26
C ILE A 70 10.21 13.48 7.32
N CYS A 71 9.95 12.82 6.19
CA CYS A 71 9.04 11.69 6.15
C CYS A 71 9.73 10.48 6.78
N ASP A 72 9.13 9.93 7.83
CA ASP A 72 9.65 8.73 8.52
C ASP A 72 9.84 7.57 7.54
N ASP A 73 10.86 6.75 7.81
CA ASP A 73 11.06 5.50 7.11
C ASP A 73 9.88 4.57 7.40
N PHE A 74 9.20 4.18 6.32
CA PHE A 74 8.00 3.37 6.37
C PHE A 74 7.93 2.56 5.08
N TRP A 75 8.46 1.33 5.14
CA TRP A 75 8.44 0.46 3.98
C TRP A 75 7.03 -0.04 3.76
N ILE A 76 6.57 0.05 2.51
CA ILE A 76 5.24 -0.40 2.13
C ILE A 76 5.27 -1.01 0.75
N ASN A 77 4.72 -2.20 0.62
CA ASN A 77 4.66 -2.95 -0.62
C ASN A 77 3.24 -3.39 -0.93
N TYR A 78 2.80 -3.19 -2.17
CA TYR A 78 1.54 -3.69 -2.71
C TYR A 78 1.80 -4.68 -3.82
N ARG A 79 1.09 -5.81 -3.82
CA ARG A 79 1.16 -6.84 -4.86
C ARG A 79 -0.23 -7.32 -5.25
N VAL A 80 -0.47 -7.47 -6.55
CA VAL A 80 -1.65 -8.16 -7.09
C VAL A 80 -1.47 -9.66 -6.89
N ILE A 81 -2.26 -10.27 -6.01
CA ILE A 81 -2.20 -11.73 -5.75
C ILE A 81 -3.31 -12.50 -6.48
N LYS A 82 -4.41 -11.84 -6.87
CA LYS A 82 -5.43 -12.37 -7.78
C LYS A 82 -5.95 -11.26 -8.67
N ALA A 83 -5.87 -11.44 -9.99
CA ALA A 83 -6.26 -10.42 -10.97
C ALA A 83 -7.69 -10.61 -11.53
N ASN A 84 -8.28 -11.80 -11.41
CA ASN A 84 -9.63 -12.09 -11.91
C ASN A 84 -9.87 -11.59 -13.35
N GLU A 85 -8.98 -11.96 -14.28
CA GLU A 85 -9.00 -11.56 -15.70
C GLU A 85 -8.82 -10.05 -15.97
N VAL A 86 -8.67 -9.22 -14.93
CA VAL A 86 -8.32 -7.81 -15.05
C VAL A 86 -6.82 -7.68 -15.28
N ASP A 87 -6.44 -7.06 -16.38
CA ASP A 87 -5.04 -6.66 -16.59
C ASP A 87 -4.70 -5.45 -15.71
N ILE A 88 -3.86 -5.66 -14.68
CA ILE A 88 -3.45 -4.65 -13.70
C ILE A 88 -1.96 -4.38 -13.81
N THR A 89 -1.61 -3.11 -14.00
CA THR A 89 -0.22 -2.65 -14.11
C THR A 89 0.04 -1.47 -13.16
N PRO A 90 1.22 -1.41 -12.51
CA PRO A 90 2.15 -2.52 -12.31
C PRO A 90 1.54 -3.62 -11.42
N ARG A 91 2.09 -4.85 -11.48
CA ARG A 91 1.65 -5.96 -10.60
C ARG A 91 2.16 -5.85 -9.17
N GLN A 92 3.22 -5.08 -8.96
CA GLN A 92 3.78 -4.79 -7.64
C GLN A 92 4.32 -3.35 -7.60
N LYS A 93 4.20 -2.69 -6.45
CA LYS A 93 4.80 -1.38 -6.20
C LYS A 93 5.20 -1.27 -4.74
N SER A 94 6.44 -0.87 -4.50
CA SER A 94 6.97 -0.64 -3.15
C SER A 94 7.42 0.81 -2.99
N PHE A 95 7.40 1.30 -1.74
CA PHE A 95 7.82 2.63 -1.35
C PHE A 95 8.59 2.56 -0.04
N SER A 96 9.58 3.44 0.14
CA SER A 96 10.36 3.51 1.38
C SER A 96 9.71 4.42 2.43
N ASN A 97 8.75 5.24 2.04
CA ASN A 97 7.97 6.09 2.95
C ASN A 97 6.61 6.47 2.35
N LEU A 98 5.73 7.03 3.19
CA LEU A 98 4.39 7.46 2.79
C LEU A 98 4.40 8.65 1.82
N CYS A 99 5.44 9.47 1.81
CA CYS A 99 5.55 10.61 0.90
C CYS A 99 5.76 10.18 -0.54
N GLN A 100 6.62 9.17 -0.77
CA GLN A 100 6.81 8.57 -2.09
C GLN A 100 5.52 7.93 -2.61
N GLN A 101 4.77 7.23 -1.74
CA GLN A 101 3.47 6.66 -2.10
C GLN A 101 2.49 7.75 -2.52
N ARG A 102 2.31 8.80 -1.69
CA ARG A 102 1.41 9.92 -1.98
C ARG A 102 1.79 10.63 -3.28
N PHE A 103 3.08 10.87 -3.49
CA PHE A 103 3.57 11.49 -4.72
C PHE A 103 3.28 10.62 -5.95
N TRP A 104 3.54 9.31 -5.87
CA TRP A 104 3.24 8.39 -6.96
C TRP A 104 1.75 8.36 -7.27
N LEU A 105 0.87 8.26 -6.26
CA LEU A 105 -0.58 8.30 -6.47
C LEU A 105 -1.04 9.60 -7.16
N LYS A 106 -0.49 10.75 -6.79
CA LYS A 106 -0.76 12.03 -7.48
C LYS A 106 -0.36 11.98 -8.96
N MET A 107 0.80 11.39 -9.28
CA MET A 107 1.22 11.23 -10.68
C MET A 107 0.27 10.34 -11.48
N GLN A 108 -0.28 9.27 -10.87
CA GLN A 108 -1.20 8.35 -11.55
C GLN A 108 -2.57 9.00 -11.82
N LEU A 109 -3.05 9.82 -10.89
CA LEU A 109 -4.28 10.61 -11.07
C LEU A 109 -4.13 11.62 -12.21
N ASN A 110 -3.00 12.34 -12.26
CA ASN A 110 -2.75 13.34 -13.29
C ASN A 110 -2.50 12.74 -14.68
N CYS A 111 -2.10 11.47 -14.77
CA CYS A 111 -1.93 10.75 -16.05
C CYS A 111 -3.26 10.23 -16.63
N SER A 112 -4.33 10.19 -15.85
CA SER A 112 -5.64 9.65 -16.27
C SER A 112 -6.52 10.68 -17.00
N THR A 113 -6.01 11.90 -17.23
CA THR A 113 -6.74 13.05 -17.79
C THR A 113 -6.28 13.44 -19.21
N ILE A 114 -5.70 12.51 -19.98
CA ILE A 114 -5.27 12.74 -21.38
C ILE A 114 -5.91 11.71 -22.29
#